data_AF-A0A496UN99-F1
#
_entry.id   AF-A0A496UN99-F1
#
_cell.length_a   1.000
_cell.length_b   1.000
_cell.length_c   1.000
_cell.angle_alpha   90.00
_cell.angle_beta   90.00
_cell.angle_gamma   90.00
#
_symmetry.space_group_name_H-M   'P 1'
#
loop_
_entity.id
_entity.type
_entity.pdbx_description
1 polymer ?
#
loop_
_entity_poly.entity_id
_entity_poly.type
_entity_poly.pdbx_seq_one_letter_code
_entity_poly.pdbx_strand_id
1 'polypeptide(L)'
;MMIPASWKSAAAMKKTIENSEKKSWNVVALGEVSGGNMLILANNGHQYEHEVVQVFWSLRGKISDIIAEKQEEGWKVATLGACLGSTILVFKRRTDEKQEEGSESGS
;
A
#
# COMPACT_ATOMS: atom_id res chain seq x y z
N MET A 1 5.94 -11.72 -5.34
CA MET A 1 6.31 -12.28 -4.02
C MET A 1 5.06 -12.39 -3.17
N MET A 2 4.89 -13.48 -2.43
CA MET A 2 3.78 -13.66 -1.49
C MET A 2 4.35 -13.78 -0.08
N ILE A 3 3.81 -13.00 0.87
CA ILE A 3 4.26 -12.99 2.26
C ILE A 3 3.06 -13.32 3.16
N PRO A 4 3.19 -14.28 4.09
CA PRO A 4 2.16 -14.52 5.09
C PRO A 4 1.81 -13.25 5.88
N ALA A 5 0.53 -12.87 5.87
CA ALA A 5 0.02 -11.70 6.58
C ALA A 5 -0.30 -12.00 8.05
N SER A 6 0.66 -12.61 8.75
CA SER A 6 0.55 -13.03 10.16
C SER A 6 0.89 -11.93 11.16
N TRP A 7 1.01 -10.67 10.71
CA TRP A 7 1.35 -9.55 11.59
C TRP A 7 0.21 -9.22 12.55
N LYS A 8 0.57 -8.99 13.81
CA LYS A 8 -0.36 -8.59 14.89
C LYS A 8 -0.63 -7.09 14.94
N SER A 9 0.07 -6.28 14.13
CA SER A 9 -0.08 -4.82 14.11
C SER A 9 0.22 -4.24 12.73
N ALA A 10 -0.44 -3.11 12.41
CA ALA A 10 -0.19 -2.33 11.20
C ALA A 10 1.27 -1.87 11.08
N ALA A 11 1.93 -1.55 12.21
CA ALA A 11 3.32 -1.12 12.23
C ALA A 11 4.30 -2.22 11.74
N ALA A 12 4.06 -3.48 12.12
CA ALA A 12 4.91 -4.59 11.67
C ALA A 12 4.72 -4.86 10.16
N MET A 13 3.48 -4.71 9.66
CA MET A 13 3.19 -4.78 8.23
C MET A 13 3.86 -3.63 7.47
N LYS A 14 3.75 -2.39 7.97
CA LYS A 14 4.40 -1.21 7.39
C LYS A 14 5.90 -1.41 7.21
N LYS A 15 6.60 -1.87 8.26
CA LYS A 15 8.04 -2.17 8.20
C LYS A 15 8.38 -3.23 7.13
N THR A 16 7.51 -4.22 6.94
CA THR A 16 7.71 -5.24 5.90
C THR A 16 7.57 -4.66 4.50
N ILE A 17 6.56 -3.81 4.30
CA ILE A 17 6.31 -3.13 3.03
C ILE A 17 7.49 -2.20 2.72
N GLU A 18 7.91 -1.34 3.65
CA GLU A 18 9.05 -0.42 3.51
C GLU A 18 10.36 -1.13 3.12
N ASN A 19 10.62 -2.32 3.68
CA ASN A 19 11.80 -3.09 3.30
C ASN A 19 11.71 -3.70 1.90
N SER A 20 10.49 -3.95 1.42
CA SER A 20 10.22 -4.48 0.08
C SER A 20 10.27 -3.37 -0.98
N GLU A 21 9.79 -2.17 -0.65
CA GLU A 21 9.87 -0.97 -1.48
C GLU A 21 11.29 -0.63 -1.91
N LYS A 22 12.28 -0.78 -1.00
CA LYS A 22 13.72 -0.60 -1.29
C LYS A 22 14.24 -1.47 -2.44
N LYS A 23 13.48 -2.49 -2.82
CA LYS A 23 13.77 -3.45 -3.89
C LYS A 23 12.74 -3.38 -5.03
N SER A 24 12.01 -2.27 -5.13
CA SER A 24 10.97 -1.98 -6.13
C SER A 24 9.78 -2.96 -6.09
N TRP A 25 9.49 -3.55 -4.92
CA TRP A 25 8.27 -4.33 -4.73
C TRP A 25 7.13 -3.42 -4.27
N ASN A 26 5.96 -3.58 -4.88
CA ASN A 26 4.75 -2.85 -4.54
C ASN A 26 3.61 -3.78 -4.13
N VAL A 27 2.76 -3.30 -3.22
CA VAL A 27 1.57 -4.01 -2.78
C VAL A 27 0.52 -3.98 -3.88
N VAL A 28 -0.02 -5.16 -4.18
CA VAL A 28 -1.09 -5.32 -5.18
C VAL A 28 -2.35 -5.97 -4.63
N ALA A 29 -2.22 -6.76 -3.56
CA ALA A 29 -3.37 -7.39 -2.93
C ALA A 29 -3.04 -7.84 -1.50
N LEU A 30 -4.09 -7.96 -0.69
CA LEU A 30 -4.11 -8.58 0.63
C LEU A 30 -5.39 -9.42 0.73
N GLY A 31 -5.26 -10.71 0.98
CA GLY A 31 -6.44 -11.57 1.10
C GLY A 31 -6.11 -13.02 1.43
N GLU A 32 -7.14 -13.83 1.60
CA GLU A 32 -7.01 -15.25 1.90
C GLU A 32 -6.58 -16.04 0.64
N VAL A 33 -5.49 -16.80 0.75
CA VAL A 33 -4.99 -17.71 -0.27
C VAL A 33 -4.66 -19.04 0.41
N SER A 34 -5.33 -20.11 0.00
CA SER A 34 -5.11 -21.47 0.52
C SER A 34 -5.18 -21.60 2.05
N GLY A 35 -6.16 -20.93 2.68
CA GLY A 35 -6.41 -21.01 4.12
C GLY A 35 -5.53 -20.09 4.99
N GLY A 36 -4.75 -19.18 4.38
CA GLY A 36 -3.98 -18.17 5.09
C GLY A 36 -4.12 -16.79 4.46
N ASN A 37 -4.11 -15.73 5.28
CA ASN A 37 -4.04 -14.36 4.76
C ASN A 37 -2.64 -14.09 4.20
N MET A 38 -2.56 -13.62 2.97
CA MET A 38 -1.33 -13.35 2.24
C MET A 38 -1.28 -11.90 1.76
N LEU A 39 -0.16 -11.24 1.96
CA LEU A 39 0.20 -10.00 1.29
C LEU A 39 0.90 -10.36 -0.02
N ILE A 40 0.36 -9.87 -1.14
CA ILE A 40 0.90 -10.10 -2.47
C ILE A 40 1.59 -8.82 -2.92
N LEU A 41 2.86 -8.97 -3.31
CA LEU A 41 3.68 -7.93 -3.87
C LEU A 41 4.07 -8.27 -5.31
N ALA A 42 4.05 -7.26 -6.18
CA ALA A 42 4.56 -7.33 -7.54
C ALA A 42 5.83 -6.48 -7.66
N ASN A 43 6.73 -6.86 -8.57
CA ASN A 43 7.80 -5.98 -9.02
C ASN A 43 7.54 -5.70 -10.49
N ASN A 44 7.12 -4.49 -10.78
CA ASN A 44 6.76 -4.01 -12.12
C ASN A 44 7.76 -2.97 -12.64
N GLY A 45 8.94 -2.87 -12.03
CA GLY A 45 9.98 -1.92 -12.43
C GLY A 45 9.80 -0.49 -11.91
N HIS A 46 8.69 -0.19 -11.22
CA HIS A 46 8.43 1.15 -10.69
C HIS A 46 8.70 1.24 -9.19
N GLN A 47 9.05 2.44 -8.73
CA GLN A 47 9.20 2.74 -7.30
C GLN A 47 7.91 3.32 -6.73
N TYR A 48 7.52 2.82 -5.57
CA TYR A 48 6.31 3.23 -4.87
C TYR A 48 6.62 3.49 -3.39
N GLU A 49 5.90 4.46 -2.84
CA GLU A 49 5.70 4.66 -1.41
C GLU A 49 4.33 4.08 -1.04
N HIS A 50 4.21 3.42 0.11
CA HIS A 50 2.94 2.91 0.64
C HIS A 50 2.58 3.53 1.99
N GLU A 51 1.30 3.79 2.18
CA GLU A 51 0.72 4.19 3.46
C GLU A 51 -0.21 3.09 3.97
N VAL A 52 -0.03 2.70 5.23
CA VAL A 52 -0.80 1.62 5.86
C VAL A 52 -1.71 2.22 6.93
N VAL A 53 -3.01 2.10 6.72
CA VAL A 53 -4.05 2.59 7.62
C VAL A 53 -4.77 1.41 8.26
N GLN A 54 -4.77 1.36 9.59
CA GLN A 54 -5.59 0.42 10.33
C GLN A 54 -7.01 0.95 10.45
N VAL A 55 -7.96 0.21 9.88
CA VAL A 55 -9.38 0.57 9.90
C VAL A 55 -9.99 0.07 11.20
N PHE A 56 -10.14 0.98 12.16
CA PHE A 56 -10.89 0.74 13.38
C PHE A 56 -12.39 0.78 13.13
N TRP A 57 -13.18 0.19 14.02
CA TRP A 57 -14.64 0.16 13.92
C TRP A 57 -15.24 1.57 13.81
N SER A 58 -14.67 2.54 14.53
CA SER A 58 -15.06 3.96 14.48
C SER A 58 -14.83 4.62 13.12
N LEU A 59 -13.90 4.11 12.31
CA LEU A 59 -13.56 4.64 11.00
C LEU A 59 -14.33 3.96 9.86
N ARG A 60 -15.06 2.86 10.13
CA ARG A 60 -15.72 2.06 9.08
C ARG A 60 -16.68 2.87 8.22
N GLY A 61 -17.41 3.80 8.82
CA GLY A 61 -18.34 4.70 8.11
C GLY A 61 -17.66 5.84 7.33
N LYS A 62 -16.37 6.08 7.56
CA LYS A 62 -15.57 7.17 6.96
C LYS A 62 -14.52 6.67 5.97
N ILE A 63 -14.48 5.37 5.67
CA ILE A 63 -13.46 4.81 4.76
C ILE A 63 -13.50 5.50 3.40
N SER A 64 -14.70 5.77 2.86
CA SER A 64 -14.86 6.45 1.58
C SER A 64 -14.26 7.86 1.60
N ASP A 65 -14.47 8.61 2.69
CA ASP A 65 -13.93 9.96 2.87
C ASP A 65 -12.40 9.93 2.94
N ILE A 66 -11.84 9.01 3.73
CA ILE A 66 -10.38 8.81 3.83
C ILE A 66 -9.78 8.45 2.46
N ILE A 67 -10.45 7.59 1.68
CA ILE A 67 -10.01 7.24 0.33
C ILE A 67 -10.03 8.47 -0.57
N ALA A 68 -11.10 9.27 -0.54
CA ALA A 68 -11.23 10.47 -1.35
C ALA A 68 -10.12 11.49 -1.03
N GLU A 69 -9.92 11.80 0.25
CA GLU A 69 -8.85 12.71 0.72
C GLU A 69 -7.47 12.23 0.26
N LYS A 70 -7.18 10.93 0.41
CA LYS A 70 -5.91 10.35 -0.04
C LYS A 70 -5.75 10.39 -1.56
N GLN A 71 -6.82 10.19 -2.32
CA GLN A 71 -6.79 10.28 -3.76
C GLN A 71 -6.51 11.71 -4.25
N GLU A 72 -7.03 12.73 -3.58
CA GLU A 72 -6.70 14.14 -3.83
C GLU A 72 -5.21 14.44 -3.59
N GLU A 73 -4.59 13.79 -2.60
CA GLU A 73 -3.13 13.83 -2.33
C GLU A 73 -2.28 13.02 -3.33
N GLY A 74 -2.90 12.41 -4.35
CA GLY A 74 -2.25 11.60 -5.38
C GLY A 74 -1.97 10.16 -4.98
N TRP A 75 -2.55 9.67 -3.89
CA TRP A 75 -2.47 8.26 -3.53
C TRP A 75 -3.51 7.42 -4.27
N LYS A 76 -3.20 6.15 -4.51
CA LYS A 76 -4.11 5.17 -5.07
C LYS A 76 -4.32 4.05 -4.06
N VAL A 77 -5.53 3.52 -3.96
CA VAL A 77 -5.79 2.33 -3.14
C VAL A 77 -5.02 1.16 -3.73
N ALA A 78 -4.13 0.56 -2.94
CA ALA A 78 -3.41 -0.65 -3.29
C ALA A 78 -4.23 -1.89 -2.97
N THR A 79 -4.77 -1.95 -1.74
CA THR A 79 -5.64 -3.05 -1.29
C THR A 79 -6.38 -2.67 0.00
N LEU A 80 -7.54 -3.28 0.22
CA LEU A 80 -8.27 -3.27 1.49
C LEU A 80 -8.56 -4.72 1.86
N GLY A 81 -8.13 -5.16 3.03
CA GLY A 81 -8.29 -6.57 3.40
C GLY A 81 -8.18 -6.83 4.89
N ALA A 82 -8.65 -8.00 5.30
CA ALA A 82 -8.51 -8.47 6.67
C ALA A 82 -7.07 -8.97 6.92
N CYS A 83 -6.55 -8.67 8.11
CA CYS A 83 -5.38 -9.32 8.67
C CYS A 83 -5.74 -9.85 10.07
N LEU A 84 -4.76 -10.43 10.79
CA LEU A 84 -5.01 -11.00 12.11
C LEU A 84 -5.52 -9.93 13.09
N GLY A 85 -6.83 -9.90 13.34
CA GLY A 85 -7.49 -9.02 14.31
C GLY A 85 -7.77 -7.59 13.84
N SER A 86 -7.55 -7.23 12.57
CA SER A 86 -7.92 -5.90 12.05
C SER A 86 -8.20 -5.88 10.55
N THR A 87 -8.81 -4.81 10.08
CA THR A 87 -8.90 -4.50 8.63
C THR A 87 -7.84 -3.46 8.30
N ILE A 88 -7.08 -3.70 7.22
CA ILE A 88 -6.01 -2.82 6.77
C ILE A 88 -6.37 -2.27 5.40
N LEU A 89 -6.27 -0.95 5.27
CA LEU A 89 -6.27 -0.24 4.02
C LEU A 89 -4.83 0.16 3.69
N VAL A 90 -4.38 -0.18 2.49
CA VAL A 90 -3.05 0.21 2.00
C VAL A 90 -3.25 1.13 0.80
N PHE A 91 -2.60 2.29 0.85
CA PHE A 91 -2.44 3.20 -0.27
C PHE A 91 -1.05 3.04 -0.89
N LYS A 92 -0.91 3.40 -2.16
CA LYS A 92 0.36 3.49 -2.86
C LYS A 92 0.43 4.73 -3.73
N ARG A 93 1.64 5.27 -3.90
CA ARG A 93 1.93 6.38 -4.81
C ARG A 93 3.27 6.15 -5.48
N ARG A 94 3.37 6.45 -6.78
CA ARG A 94 4.64 6.34 -7.52
C ARG A 94 5.60 7.44 -7.07
N THR A 95 6.87 7.10 -6.93
CA THR A 95 7.93 8.05 -6.57
C THR A 95 8.90 8.32 -7.71
N ASP A 96 8.88 7.49 -8.75
CA ASP A 96 9.68 7.63 -9.97
C ASP A 96 9.12 8.68 -10.94
N GLU A 97 7.80 8.92 -10.94
CA GLU A 97 7.15 9.95 -11.76
C GLU A 97 7.55 11.40 -11.37
N LYS A 98 8.18 11.62 -10.20
CA LYS A 98 8.64 12.96 -9.78
C LYS A 98 9.85 13.48 -10.56
N GLN A 99 10.47 12.68 -11.44
CA GLN A 99 11.71 13.07 -12.15
C GLN A 99 11.51 13.56 -13.59
N GLU A 100 10.32 13.47 -14.19
CA GLU A 100 10.14 13.82 -15.61
C GLU A 100 9.80 15.31 -15.89
N GLU A 101 9.51 16.15 -14.88
CA GLU A 101 9.19 17.59 -15.09
C GLU A 101 10.42 18.52 -15.12
N GLY A 102 11.59 18.05 -15.56
CA GLY A 102 12.84 18.83 -15.54
C GLY A 102 13.65 18.82 -16.83
N SER A 103 13.08 18.42 -17.97
CA SER A 103 13.83 18.27 -19.23
C SER A 103 13.13 18.90 -20.45
N GLU A 104 12.69 20.16 -20.35
CA GLU A 104 12.52 21.07 -21.48
C GLU A 104 12.91 22.47 -20.96
N SER A 105 13.79 23.28 -21.55
CA SER A 105 14.35 23.28 -22.89
C SER A 105 15.61 24.15 -22.89
N GLY A 106 16.74 23.58 -23.26
CA GLY A 106 17.89 24.33 -23.77
C GLY A 106 17.86 24.29 -25.31
N SER A 107 17.74 25.46 -25.93
CA SER A 107 18.27 25.81 -27.26
C SER A 107 18.22 27.31 -27.41
#